data_AF-A0A952ZAD8-F1
#
_entry.id   AF-A0A952ZAD8-F1
#
_cell.length_a   1.000
_cell.length_b   1.000
_cell.length_c   1.000
_cell.angle_alpha   90.00
_cell.angle_beta   90.00
_cell.angle_gamma   90.00
#
_symmetry.space_group_name_H-M   'P 1'
#
loop_
_entity.id
_entity.type
_entity.pdbx_description
1 polymer ?
#
loop_
_entity_poly.entity_id
_entity_poly.type
_entity_poly.pdbx_seq_one_letter_code
_entity_poly.pdbx_strand_id
1 'polypeptide(L)' 'MSPTYNRRLIARGLVAEVEYCSDCEVLHLHLGAFSLRLKPAVLHDLRDTLSRALENLPQGTDTTTVTAAAAARNCH' A
#
# COMPACT_ATOMS: atom_id res chain seq x y z
N MET A 1 -5.40 28.40 7.71
CA MET A 1 -6.30 27.30 7.32
C MET A 1 -5.50 26.34 6.46
N SER A 2 -5.17 25.15 6.97
CA SER A 2 -4.56 24.12 6.15
C SER A 2 -5.59 23.63 5.12
N PRO A 3 -5.26 23.49 3.83
CA PRO A 3 -6.18 22.92 2.87
C PRO A 3 -6.57 21.50 3.30
N THR A 4 -7.85 21.29 3.62
CA THR A 4 -8.44 19.96 3.75
C THR A 4 -8.54 19.37 2.36
N TYR A 5 -7.47 18.71 1.91
CA TYR A 5 -7.51 17.89 0.71
C TYR A 5 -8.51 16.75 0.91
N ASN A 6 -9.44 16.59 -0.02
CA ASN A 6 -10.42 15.52 0.01
C ASN A 6 -9.75 14.21 -0.40
N ARG A 7 -9.13 13.54 0.58
CA ARG A 7 -8.51 12.23 0.43
C ARG A 7 -9.50 11.16 0.89
N ARG A 8 -9.70 10.17 0.04
CA ARG A 8 -10.52 9.00 0.31
C ARG A 8 -9.63 7.77 0.37
N LEU A 9 -9.67 7.03 1.48
CA LEU A 9 -9.06 5.70 1.56
C LEU A 9 -9.76 4.76 0.56
N ILE A 10 -8.99 4.15 -0.33
CA ILE A 10 -9.44 3.20 -1.34
C ILE A 10 -9.19 1.76 -0.89
N ALA A 11 -8.00 1.50 -0.33
CA ALA A 11 -7.62 0.18 0.14
C ALA A 11 -6.63 0.26 1.32
N ARG A 12 -6.69 -0.72 2.22
CA ARG A 12 -5.71 -0.94 3.29
C ARG A 12 -5.35 -2.42 3.34
N GLY A 13 -4.06 -2.72 3.28
CA GLY A 13 -3.48 -4.04 3.48
C GLY A 13 -2.61 -4.08 4.74
N LEU A 14 -1.92 -5.19 4.96
CA LEU A 14 -1.02 -5.37 6.12
C LEU A 14 0.19 -4.45 6.10
N VAL A 15 0.69 -4.12 4.91
CA VAL A 15 1.94 -3.35 4.72
C VAL A 15 1.72 -2.02 4.00
N ALA A 16 0.51 -1.76 3.49
CA ALA A 16 0.24 -0.64 2.60
C ALA A 16 -1.14 -0.02 2.79
N GLU A 17 -1.24 1.29 2.54
CA GLU A 17 -2.51 2.01 2.42
C GLU A 17 -2.54 2.79 1.11
N VAL A 18 -3.70 2.83 0.47
CA VAL A 18 -3.91 3.54 -0.79
C VAL A 18 -5.06 4.52 -0.62
N GLU A 19 -4.77 5.81 -0.75
CA GLU A 19 -5.76 6.88 -0.76
C GLU A 19 -5.84 7.50 -2.16
N TYR A 20 -7.00 8.04 -2.52
CA TYR A 20 -7.19 8.85 -3.72
C TYR A 20 -7.55 10.28 -3.31
N CYS A 21 -6.83 11.25 -3.85
CA CYS A 21 -7.16 12.67 -3.71
C CYS A 21 -7.98 13.11 -4.91
N SER A 22 -9.25 13.47 -4.71
CA SER A 22 -10.12 13.94 -5.81
C SER A 22 -9.69 15.30 -6.35
N ASP A 23 -9.07 16.13 -5.50
CA ASP A 23 -8.71 17.50 -5.87
C ASP A 23 -7.48 17.57 -6.80
N CYS A 24 -6.61 16.57 -6.71
CA CYS A 24 -5.35 16.51 -7.45
C CYS A 24 -5.27 15.30 -8.40
N GLU A 25 -6.30 14.45 -8.42
CA GLU A 25 -6.41 13.24 -9.24
C GLU A 25 -5.19 12.30 -9.13
N VAL A 26 -4.63 12.19 -7.93
CA VAL A 26 -3.48 11.32 -7.63
C VAL A 26 -3.81 10.31 -6.55
N LEU A 27 -3.21 9.13 -6.68
CA LEU A 27 -3.18 8.11 -5.66
C LEU A 27 -1.98 8.33 -4.75
N HIS A 28 -2.21 8.18 -3.46
CA HIS A 28 -1.19 8.15 -2.42
C HIS A 28 -1.04 6.70 -1.97
N LEU A 29 0.13 6.11 -2.23
CA LEU A 29 0.51 4.78 -1.75
C LEU A 29 1.45 4.95 -0.55
N HIS A 30 0.99 4.54 0.63
CA HIS A 30 1.75 4.57 1.87
C HIS A 30 2.31 3.18 2.16
N LEU A 31 3.61 3.08 2.43
CA LEU A 31 4.35 1.86 2.76
C LEU A 31 5.17 2.14 4.03
N GLY A 32 4.56 1.93 5.20
CA GLY A 32 5.13 2.36 6.47
C GLY A 32 5.41 3.87 6.48
N ALA A 33 6.67 4.27 6.67
CA ALA A 33 7.08 5.68 6.62
C ALA A 33 7.20 6.25 5.20
N PHE A 34 7.20 5.41 4.17
CA PHE A 34 7.34 5.85 2.78
C PHE A 34 5.99 6.18 2.17
N SER A 35 5.94 7.22 1.33
CA SER A 35 4.73 7.62 0.62
C SER A 35 5.06 7.98 -0.83
N LEU A 36 4.33 7.37 -1.76
CA LEU A 36 4.44 7.63 -3.19
C LEU A 36 3.16 8.31 -3.69
N ARG A 37 3.31 9.32 -4.56
CA ARG A 37 2.19 9.97 -5.25
C ARG A 37 2.23 9.56 -6.72
N LEU A 38 1.18 8.89 -7.18
CA LEU A 38 1.13 8.27 -8.49
C LEU A 38 -0.13 8.71 -9.23
N LYS A 39 -0.03 8.89 -10.55
CA LYS A 39 -1.23 8.97 -11.39
C LYS A 39 -1.89 7.58 -11.45
N PRO A 40 -3.24 7.49 -11.53
CA PRO A 40 -3.94 6.21 -11.62
C PRO A 40 -3.40 5.26 -12.69
N ALA A 41 -3.06 5.78 -13.87
CA ALA A 41 -2.52 4.97 -14.97
C ALA A 41 -1.23 4.23 -14.60
N VAL A 42 -0.35 4.85 -13.81
CA VAL A 42 0.95 4.27 -13.42
C VAL A 42 0.78 3.15 -12.40
N LEU A 43 -0.33 3.13 -11.63
CA LEU A 43 -0.53 2.12 -10.60
C LEU A 43 -0.73 0.72 -11.20
N HIS A 44 -1.39 0.63 -12.36
CA HIS A 44 -1.57 -0.64 -13.06
C HIS A 44 -0.22 -1.21 -13.53
N ASP A 45 0.61 -0.39 -14.16
CA ASP A 45 1.95 -0.79 -14.61
C ASP A 45 2.86 -1.17 -13.44
N LEU A 46 2.78 -0.43 -12.33
CA LEU A 46 3.52 -0.72 -11.11
C LEU A 46 3.11 -2.07 -10.52
N ARG A 47 1.80 -2.35 -10.41
CA ARG A 47 1.28 -3.64 -9.95
C ARG A 47 1.84 -4.77 -10.81
N ASP A 48 1.72 -4.66 -12.13
CA ASP A 48 2.15 -5.73 -13.04
C ASP A 48 3.66 -5.95 -12.99
N THR A 49 4.43 -4.87 -12.81
CA THR A 49 5.88 -4.94 -12.64
C THR A 49 6.26 -5.63 -11.33
N LEU A 50 5.58 -5.30 -10.22
CA LEU A 50 5.80 -5.96 -8.94
C LEU A 50 5.38 -7.44 -8.96
N SER A 51 4.26 -7.78 -9.60
CA SER A 51 3.84 -9.18 -9.77
C SER A 51 4.89 -9.99 -10.52
N ARG A 52 5.37 -9.48 -11.66
CA ARG A 52 6.46 -10.14 -12.41
C ARG A 52 7.74 -10.25 -11.58
N ALA A 53 8.09 -9.23 -10.80
CA ALA A 53 9.25 -9.29 -9.93
C ALA A 53 9.11 -10.41 -8.88
N LEU A 54 7.93 -10.58 -8.29
CA LEU A 54 7.64 -11.64 -7.32
C LEU A 54 7.73 -13.04 -7.95
N GLU A 55 7.25 -13.21 -9.18
CA GLU A 55 7.36 -14.47 -9.92
C GLU A 55 8.81 -14.87 -10.23
N ASN A 56 9.69 -13.88 -10.41
CA ASN A 56 11.11 -14.09 -10.77
C ASN A 56 12.06 -13.98 -9.58
N LEU A 57 11.56 -13.60 -8.41
CA LEU A 57 12.37 -13.55 -7.20
C LEU A 57 12.80 -14.98 -6.83
N PRO A 58 14.10 -15.22 -6.60
CA PRO A 58 14.56 -16.52 -6.13
C PRO A 58 13.80 -16.87 -4.87
N GLN A 59 13.07 -17.99 -4.89
CA GLN A 59 12.42 -18.51 -3.70
C GLN A 59 13.53 -19.01 -2.78
N GLY A 60 14.08 -18.11 -1.96
CA GLY A 60 14.85 -18.51 -0.80
C GLY A 60 13.93 -19.40 0.04
N THR A 61 14.39 -20.59 0.40
CA THR A 61 13.74 -21.46 1.38
C THR A 61 13.66 -20.74 2.72
N ASP A 62 12.66 -19.88 2.89
CA ASP A 62 12.20 -19.41 4.19
C ASP A 62 10.72 -19.05 4.08
N THR A 63 9.91 -20.07 4.34
CA THR A 63 8.49 -19.94 4.66
C THR A 63 8.36 -19.16 5.97
N THR A 64 8.56 -17.84 5.94
CA THR A 64 8.07 -16.98 7.01
C THR A 64 6.60 -16.72 6.73
N THR A 65 5.75 -17.55 7.32
CA THR A 65 4.30 -17.36 7.39
C THR A 65 4.03 -15.96 7.94
N VAL A 66 3.50 -15.05 7.11
CA VAL A 66 2.95 -13.77 7.58
C VAL A 66 1.59 -14.07 8.21
N THR A 67 1.62 -14.70 9.38
CA THR A 67 0.48 -14.73 10.31
C THR A 67 0.49 -13.40 11.06
N ALA A 68 -0.14 -12.39 10.45
CA ALA A 68 -0.48 -11.17 11.17
C ALA A 68 -1.58 -11.49 12.18
N ALA A 69 -1.16 -11.76 13.41
CA ALA A 69 -2.02 -11.86 14.58
C ALA A 69 -2.67 -10.48 14.83
N ALA A 70 -3.88 -10.29 14.33
CA ALA A 70 -4.81 -9.29 14.85
C ALA A 70 -5.60 -9.89 16.03
N ALA A 71 -4.89 -10.30 17.08
CA ALA A 71 -5.50 -10.81 18.31
C ALA A 71 -4.60 -10.52 19.52
N ALA A 72 -4.45 -9.23 19.86
CA ALA A 72 -4.07 -8.77 21.20
C ALA A 72 -4.26 -7.26 21.33
N ARG A 73 -5.51 -6.80 21.31
CA ARG A 73 -5.88 -5.56 22.02
C ARG A 73 -6.54 -5.99 23.33
N ASN A 74 -5.72 -6.20 24.35
CA ASN A 74 -6.12 -6.17 25.75
C ASN A 74 -4.90 -5.80 26.60
N CYS A 75 -4.98 -4.65 27.28
CA CYS A 75 -4.31 -4.23 28.52
C CYS A 75 -4.37 -2.69 28.61
N HIS A 76 -5.48 -2.11 29.07
CA HIS A 76 -5.71 -1.73 30.47
C HIS A 76 -7.04 -0.97 30.57
#